data_AF-A0ABD6BVW5-F1
#
_entry.id   AF-A0ABD6BVW5-F1
#
_cell.length_a   1.000
_cell.length_b   1.000
_cell.length_c   1.000
_cell.angle_alpha   90.00
_cell.angle_beta   90.00
_cell.angle_gamma   90.00
#
_symmetry.space_group_name_H-M   'P 1'
#
loop_
_entity.id
_entity.type
_entity.pdbx_description
1 polymer ?
#
loop_
_entity_poly.entity_id
_entity_poly.type
_entity_poly.pdbx_seq_one_letter_code
_entity_poly.pdbx_strand_id
1 'polypeptide(L)'
;MLALSLAAVSAAPATPLQSATVSVLATYALFAVFLSFTAFLAARNLLGDVSLRRHALVGPPLAAIAFLAATFEFPPFLALAAALAVDAAAFRYLHDLDRRLLAGVVLIHFVVSVILGAVLFSLVALISSAPG
;
A
#
# COMPACT_ATOMS: atom_id res chain seq x y z
N MET A 1 -27.69 8.63 26.45
CA MET A 1 -26.46 9.40 26.13
C MET A 1 -25.26 8.48 26.32
N LEU A 2 -24.99 7.61 25.34
CA LEU A 2 -23.84 6.69 25.33
C LEU A 2 -22.59 7.47 24.87
N ALA A 3 -21.80 7.95 25.83
CA ALA A 3 -20.41 8.31 25.59
C ALA A 3 -19.56 7.08 25.92
N LEU A 4 -19.39 6.19 24.94
CA LEU A 4 -18.48 5.05 25.08
C LEU A 4 -17.05 5.58 25.01
N SER A 5 -16.42 5.60 26.18
CA SER A 5 -15.04 5.99 26.43
C SER A 5 -14.07 5.30 25.47
N LEU A 6 -13.58 6.05 24.47
CA LEU A 6 -12.43 5.67 23.65
C LEU A 6 -11.09 5.94 24.36
N ALA A 7 -11.12 6.31 25.65
CA ALA A 7 -9.96 6.77 26.40
C ALA A 7 -9.35 5.69 27.33
N ALA A 8 -9.82 4.44 27.24
CA ALA A 8 -9.40 3.36 28.15
C ALA A 8 -8.84 2.12 27.44
N VAL A 9 -8.22 2.27 26.26
CA VAL A 9 -7.17 1.31 25.86
C VAL A 9 -5.89 1.80 26.51
N SER A 10 -5.70 1.41 27.76
CA SER A 10 -4.45 1.59 28.49
C SER A 10 -3.30 1.00 27.68
N ALA A 11 -2.28 1.81 27.41
CA ALA A 11 -0.99 1.36 26.92
C ALA A 11 -0.29 0.57 28.04
N ALA A 12 -0.64 -0.71 28.19
CA ALA A 12 0.24 -1.65 28.88
C ALA A 12 1.57 -1.68 28.10
N PRO A 13 2.74 -1.67 28.77
CA PRO A 13 4.01 -1.77 28.09
C PRO A 13 4.03 -3.10 27.33
N ALA A 14 3.99 -3.03 26.00
CA ALA A 14 4.07 -4.19 25.15
C ALA A 14 5.41 -4.90 25.42
N THR A 15 5.38 -6.21 25.62
CA THR A 15 6.62 -6.99 25.70
C THR A 15 7.41 -6.85 24.39
N PRO A 16 8.73 -7.03 24.37
CA PRO A 16 9.55 -6.77 23.18
C PRO A 16 9.04 -7.48 21.91
N LEU A 17 8.55 -8.72 22.05
CA LEU A 17 7.93 -9.50 20.96
C LEU A 17 6.62 -8.90 20.46
N GLN A 18 5.78 -8.39 21.36
CA GLN A 18 4.53 -7.73 21.02
C GLN A 18 4.78 -6.39 20.31
N SER A 19 5.76 -5.61 20.75
CA SER A 19 6.15 -4.35 20.10
C SER A 19 6.66 -4.58 18.67
N ALA A 20 7.51 -5.58 18.46
CA ALA A 20 7.99 -5.97 17.12
C ALA A 20 6.84 -6.41 16.20
N THR A 21 5.92 -7.24 16.70
CA THR A 21 4.77 -7.74 15.93
C THR A 21 3.85 -6.60 15.49
N VAL A 22 3.57 -5.65 16.40
CA VAL A 22 2.73 -4.48 16.10
C VAL A 22 3.39 -3.60 15.04
N SER A 23 4.71 -3.38 15.11
CA SER A 23 5.45 -2.58 14.13
C SER A 23 5.41 -3.22 12.73
N VAL A 24 5.60 -4.53 12.63
CA VAL A 24 5.55 -5.27 11.36
C VAL A 24 4.14 -5.20 10.76
N LEU A 25 3.11 -5.50 11.55
CA LEU A 25 1.73 -5.47 11.08
C LEU A 25 1.29 -4.07 10.67
N ALA A 26 1.68 -3.05 11.44
CA ALA A 26 1.38 -1.66 11.11
C ALA A 26 2.05 -1.23 9.79
N THR A 27 3.32 -1.60 9.59
CA THR A 27 4.04 -1.28 8.35
C THR A 27 3.38 -1.93 7.14
N TYR A 28 3.08 -3.23 7.24
CA TYR A 28 2.36 -3.95 6.18
C TYR A 28 0.99 -3.33 5.91
N ALA A 29 0.20 -3.06 6.96
CA ALA A 29 -1.15 -2.51 6.82
C ALA A 29 -1.15 -1.11 6.21
N LEU A 30 -0.24 -0.22 6.66
CA LEU A 30 -0.07 1.11 6.09
C LEU A 30 0.32 1.03 4.62
N PHE A 31 1.24 0.13 4.27
CA PHE A 31 1.66 -0.03 2.89
C PHE A 31 0.55 -0.61 2.00
N ALA A 32 -0.24 -1.57 2.53
CA ALA A 32 -1.41 -2.08 1.83
C ALA A 32 -2.49 -1.00 1.62
N VAL A 33 -2.76 -0.16 2.62
CA VAL A 33 -3.69 0.97 2.49
C VAL A 33 -3.20 1.98 1.46
N PHE A 34 -1.92 2.31 1.51
CA PHE A 34 -1.27 3.20 0.54
C PHE A 34 -1.44 2.70 -0.89
N LEU A 35 -1.08 1.44 -1.15
CA LEU A 35 -1.19 0.83 -2.48
C LEU A 35 -2.65 0.67 -2.94
N SER A 36 -3.56 0.34 -2.03
CA SER A 36 -5.00 0.29 -2.34
C SER A 36 -5.55 1.66 -2.73
N PHE A 37 -5.11 2.72 -2.07
CA PHE A 37 -5.52 4.08 -2.38
C PHE A 37 -4.98 4.53 -3.75
N THR A 38 -3.72 4.24 -4.05
CA THR A 38 -3.12 4.56 -5.35
C THR A 38 -3.74 3.73 -6.48
N ALA A 39 -4.11 2.47 -6.23
CA ALA A 39 -4.85 1.64 -7.18
C ALA A 39 -6.21 2.23 -7.54
N PHE A 40 -6.96 2.70 -6.53
CA PHE A 40 -8.22 3.40 -6.73
C PHE A 40 -8.03 4.68 -7.54
N LEU A 41 -6.99 5.46 -7.23
CA LEU A 41 -6.70 6.71 -7.94
C LEU A 41 -6.34 6.44 -9.41
N ALA A 42 -5.52 5.42 -9.68
CA ALA A 42 -5.17 5.02 -11.04
C ALA A 42 -6.41 4.59 -11.84
N ALA A 43 -7.25 3.72 -11.25
CA ALA A 43 -8.48 3.27 -11.88
C ALA A 43 -9.47 4.41 -12.11
N ARG A 44 -9.65 5.31 -11.14
CA ARG A 44 -10.58 6.42 -11.27
C ARG A 44 -10.17 7.42 -12.34
N ASN A 45 -8.86 7.67 -12.48
CA ASN A 45 -8.34 8.57 -13.51
C ASN A 45 -8.43 7.98 -14.93
N LEU A 46 -8.26 6.65 -15.08
CA LEU A 46 -8.26 6.03 -16.40
C LEU A 46 -9.64 5.50 -16.83
N LEU A 47 -10.39 4.91 -15.91
CA LEU A 47 -11.65 4.19 -16.18
C LEU A 47 -12.90 5.00 -15.80
N GLY A 48 -12.74 6.13 -15.11
CA GLY A 48 -13.86 6.97 -14.65
C GLY A 48 -14.44 6.50 -13.32
N ASP A 49 -15.76 6.34 -13.23
CA ASP A 49 -16.43 6.07 -11.96
C ASP A 49 -16.22 4.60 -11.51
N VAL A 50 -15.45 4.43 -10.44
CA VAL A 50 -15.10 3.13 -9.87
C VAL A 50 -15.26 3.14 -8.36
N SER A 51 -15.54 1.98 -7.76
CA SER A 51 -15.72 1.89 -6.30
C SER A 51 -14.41 1.67 -5.56
N LEU A 52 -14.20 2.44 -4.48
CA LEU A 52 -13.03 2.32 -3.61
C LEU A 52 -12.93 0.92 -2.98
N ARG A 53 -14.06 0.35 -2.53
CA ARG A 53 -14.11 -0.97 -1.88
C ARG A 53 -13.52 -2.08 -2.73
N ARG A 54 -13.75 -2.03 -4.05
CA ARG A 54 -13.25 -3.05 -4.98
C ARG A 54 -11.73 -2.98 -5.15
N HIS A 55 -11.18 -1.76 -5.12
CA HIS A 55 -9.74 -1.51 -5.27
C HIS A 55 -8.96 -1.69 -3.96
N ALA A 56 -9.64 -1.70 -2.82
CA ALA A 56 -9.03 -2.00 -1.52
C ALA A 56 -8.38 -3.39 -1.44
N LEU A 57 -8.74 -4.30 -2.36
CA LEU A 57 -8.16 -5.65 -2.47
C LEU A 57 -6.83 -5.69 -3.23
N VAL A 58 -6.45 -4.61 -3.94
CA VAL A 58 -5.23 -4.58 -4.76
C VAL A 58 -3.99 -4.38 -3.88
N GLY A 59 -4.05 -3.50 -2.87
CA GLY A 59 -2.89 -3.17 -2.05
C GLY A 59 -2.30 -4.31 -1.20
N PRO A 60 -3.10 -5.14 -0.49
CA PRO A 60 -2.58 -6.22 0.35
C PRO A 60 -1.63 -7.20 -0.34
N PRO A 61 -1.94 -7.79 -1.51
CA PRO A 61 -1.02 -8.72 -2.16
C PRO A 61 0.26 -8.04 -2.64
N LEU A 62 0.20 -6.80 -3.14
CA LEU A 62 1.40 -6.06 -3.52
C LEU A 62 2.27 -5.72 -2.30
N ALA A 63 1.64 -5.35 -1.18
CA ALA A 63 2.33 -5.08 0.07
C ALA A 63 3.03 -6.33 0.60
N ALA A 64 2.40 -7.50 0.45
CA ALA A 64 3.02 -8.78 0.83
C ALA A 64 4.28 -9.04 -0.01
N ILE A 65 4.23 -8.84 -1.33
CA ILE A 65 5.39 -9.04 -2.20
C ILE A 65 6.57 -8.17 -1.78
N ALA A 66 6.33 -6.87 -1.57
CA ALA A 66 7.38 -5.95 -1.12
C ALA A 66 7.92 -6.34 0.26
N PHE A 67 7.03 -6.70 1.18
CA PHE A 67 7.40 -7.11 2.54
C PHE A 67 8.26 -8.38 2.54
N LEU A 68 7.83 -9.42 1.82
CA LEU A 68 8.61 -10.66 1.69
C LEU A 68 9.94 -10.40 0.98
N ALA A 69 9.95 -9.58 -0.07
CA ALA A 69 11.19 -9.24 -0.77
C ALA A 69 12.19 -8.53 0.14
N ALA A 70 11.73 -7.58 0.96
CA ALA A 70 12.58 -6.93 1.95
C ALA A 70 13.03 -7.89 3.06
N THR A 71 12.14 -8.77 3.54
CA THR A 71 12.41 -9.70 4.65
C THR A 71 13.43 -10.77 4.28
N PHE A 72 13.36 -11.30 3.06
CA PHE A 72 14.21 -12.38 2.58
C PHE A 72 15.31 -11.89 1.62
N GLU A 73 15.49 -10.56 1.50
CA GLU A 73 16.48 -9.93 0.63
C GLU A 73 16.43 -10.43 -0.82
N PHE A 74 15.22 -10.63 -1.36
CA PHE A 74 15.07 -11.06 -2.74
C PHE A 74 15.57 -9.98 -3.72
N PRO A 75 16.07 -10.38 -4.90
CA PRO A 75 16.49 -9.44 -5.94
C PRO A 75 15.37 -8.44 -6.28
N PRO A 76 15.64 -7.11 -6.26
CA PRO A 76 14.61 -6.10 -6.46
C PRO A 76 13.85 -6.24 -7.77
N PHE A 77 14.54 -6.64 -8.84
CA PHE A 77 13.93 -6.84 -10.15
C PHE A 77 12.91 -7.99 -10.17
N LEU A 78 13.14 -9.06 -9.38
CA LEU A 78 12.19 -10.16 -9.24
C LEU A 78 10.96 -9.73 -8.44
N ALA A 79 11.16 -8.99 -7.36
CA ALA A 79 10.06 -8.44 -6.57
C ALA A 79 9.19 -7.48 -7.41
N LEU A 80 9.82 -6.61 -8.20
CA LEU A 80 9.12 -5.72 -9.13
C LEU A 80 8.33 -6.50 -10.17
N ALA A 81 8.94 -7.50 -10.82
CA ALA A 81 8.26 -8.32 -11.81
C ALA A 81 7.04 -9.04 -11.21
N ALA A 82 7.18 -9.60 -10.01
CA ALA A 82 6.09 -10.23 -9.27
C ALA A 82 4.98 -9.23 -8.93
N ALA A 83 5.34 -8.04 -8.42
CA ALA A 83 4.39 -6.99 -8.07
C ALA A 83 3.59 -6.53 -9.29
N LEU A 84 4.24 -6.28 -10.43
CA LEU A 84 3.57 -5.88 -11.68
C LEU A 84 2.67 -6.99 -12.23
N ALA A 85 3.10 -8.25 -12.15
CA ALA A 85 2.29 -9.38 -12.59
C ALA A 85 1.03 -9.54 -11.73
N VAL A 86 1.16 -9.40 -10.41
CA VAL A 86 0.03 -9.48 -9.47
C VAL A 86 -0.90 -8.28 -9.61
N ASP A 87 -0.38 -7.08 -9.82
CA ASP A 87 -1.17 -5.88 -10.06
C ASP A 87 -1.99 -6.01 -11.37
N ALA A 88 -1.36 -6.47 -12.44
CA ALA A 88 -2.04 -6.77 -13.70
C ALA A 88 -3.12 -7.85 -13.53
N ALA A 89 -2.83 -8.92 -12.78
CA ALA A 89 -3.83 -9.96 -12.50
C ALA A 89 -5.02 -9.40 -11.70
N ALA A 90 -4.75 -8.54 -10.70
CA ALA A 90 -5.78 -7.90 -9.89
C ALA A 90 -6.69 -7.00 -10.75
N PHE A 91 -6.12 -6.10 -11.55
CA PHE A 91 -6.92 -5.22 -12.43
C PHE A 91 -7.68 -5.99 -13.50
N ARG A 92 -7.09 -7.04 -14.06
CA ARG A 92 -7.77 -7.92 -15.02
C ARG A 92 -8.95 -8.64 -14.39
N TYR A 93 -8.79 -9.16 -13.17
CA TYR A 93 -9.87 -9.80 -12.43
C TYR A 93 -11.00 -8.82 -12.05
N LEU A 94 -10.65 -7.56 -11.73
CA LEU A 94 -11.64 -6.57 -11.30
C LEU A 94 -12.44 -5.96 -12.46
N HIS A 95 -11.84 -5.77 -13.64
CA HIS A 95 -12.40 -4.91 -14.69
C HIS A 95 -12.39 -5.51 -16.11
N ASP A 96 -11.87 -6.72 -16.31
CA ASP A 96 -11.79 -7.38 -17.63
C ASP A 96 -11.26 -6.48 -18.77
N LEU A 97 -10.16 -5.78 -18.49
CA LEU A 97 -9.59 -4.78 -19.38
C LEU A 97 -8.89 -5.41 -20.60
N ASP A 98 -8.93 -4.70 -21.72
CA ASP A 98 -8.09 -5.00 -22.87
C ASP A 98 -6.60 -4.74 -22.53
N ARG A 99 -5.68 -5.23 -23.38
CA ARG A 99 -4.25 -5.19 -23.09
C ARG A 99 -3.71 -3.76 -22.91
N ARG A 100 -4.24 -2.78 -23.65
CA ARG A 100 -3.75 -1.39 -23.59
C ARG A 100 -4.22 -0.71 -22.31
N LEU A 101 -5.50 -0.81 -21.94
CA LEU A 101 -5.99 -0.24 -20.69
C LEU A 101 -5.38 -0.93 -19.48
N LEU A 102 -5.18 -2.25 -19.54
CA LEU A 102 -4.53 -3.00 -18.46
C LEU A 102 -3.09 -2.52 -18.22
N ALA A 103 -2.29 -2.40 -19.29
CA ALA A 103 -0.93 -1.88 -19.18
C ALA A 103 -0.92 -0.43 -18.67
N GLY A 104 -1.87 0.39 -19.14
CA GLY A 104 -2.04 1.78 -18.71
C GLY A 104 -2.33 1.91 -17.22
N VAL A 105 -3.31 1.16 -16.69
CA VAL A 105 -3.70 1.27 -15.28
C VAL A 105 -2.60 0.79 -14.34
N VAL A 106 -1.91 -0.31 -14.67
CA VAL A 106 -0.79 -0.84 -13.89
C VAL A 106 0.39 0.13 -13.88
N LEU A 107 0.72 0.71 -15.05
CA LEU A 107 1.79 1.70 -15.14
C LEU A 107 1.46 2.95 -14.33
N ILE A 108 0.24 3.47 -14.46
CA ILE A 108 -0.21 4.65 -13.69
C ILE A 108 -0.17 4.33 -12.20
N HIS A 109 -0.68 3.16 -11.78
CA HIS A 109 -0.62 2.74 -10.39
C HIS A 109 0.82 2.74 -9.88
N PHE A 110 1.73 2.02 -10.55
CA PHE A 110 3.14 1.98 -10.20
C PHE A 110 3.78 3.37 -10.09
N VAL A 111 3.63 4.20 -11.12
CA VAL A 111 4.24 5.55 -11.17
C VAL A 111 3.68 6.44 -10.07
N VAL A 112 2.36 6.47 -9.89
CA VAL A 112 1.71 7.27 -8.84
C VAL A 112 2.14 6.82 -7.45
N SER A 113 2.25 5.51 -7.21
CA SER A 113 2.76 4.96 -5.94
C SER A 113 4.21 5.36 -5.70
N VAL A 114 5.08 5.28 -6.71
CA VAL A 114 6.48 5.68 -6.56
C VAL A 114 6.60 7.17 -6.26
N ILE A 115 5.90 8.03 -7.02
CA ILE A 115 5.94 9.48 -6.82
C ILE A 115 5.40 9.85 -5.44
N LEU A 116 4.20 9.36 -5.09
CA LEU A 116 3.59 9.68 -3.81
C LEU A 116 4.41 9.13 -2.63
N GLY A 117 4.95 7.91 -2.76
CA GLY A 117 5.83 7.31 -1.76
C GLY A 117 7.10 8.14 -1.55
N ALA A 118 7.76 8.57 -2.63
CA ALA A 118 8.94 9.43 -2.55
C ALA A 118 8.62 10.79 -1.91
N VAL A 119 7.48 11.40 -2.23
CA VAL A 119 7.03 12.66 -1.62
C VAL A 119 6.77 12.49 -0.12
N LEU A 120 6.01 11.46 0.27
CA LEU A 120 5.72 11.19 1.69
C LEU A 120 7.00 10.88 2.47
N PHE A 121 7.89 10.07 1.92
CA PHE A 121 9.19 9.78 2.53
C PHE A 121 10.02 11.05 2.69
N SER A 122 10.11 11.88 1.65
CA SER A 122 10.86 13.13 1.68
C SER A 122 10.29 14.10 2.71
N LEU A 123 8.95 14.17 2.83
CA LEU A 123 8.28 14.99 3.83
C LEU A 123 8.61 14.51 5.25
N VAL A 124 8.55 13.20 5.50
CA VAL A 124 8.91 12.61 6.79
C VAL A 124 10.37 12.90 7.11
N ALA A 125 11.28 12.67 6.16
CA ALA A 125 12.71 12.95 6.32
C ALA A 125 12.94 14.43 6.67
N LEU A 126 12.31 15.34 5.92
CA LEU A 126 12.42 16.78 6.16
C LEU A 126 11.95 17.16 7.56
N ILE A 127 10.75 16.72 7.97
CA ILE A 127 10.19 17.01 9.30
C ILE A 127 11.07 16.40 10.40
N SER A 128 11.57 15.17 10.23
CA SER A 128 12.44 14.52 11.21
C SER A 128 13.83 15.15 11.33
N SER A 129 14.26 15.86 10.29
CA SER A 129 15.56 16.56 10.24
C SER A 129 15.46 18.03 10.62
N ALA A 130 14.24 18.55 10.84
CA ALA A 130 14.02 19.93 11.17
C ALA A 130 14.69 20.24 12.53
N PRO A 131 15.59 21.24 12.59
CA PRO A 131 16.18 21.65 13.86
C PRO A 131 15.08 22.26 14.75
N GLY A 132 14.88 21.64 15.91
CA GLY A 132 13.96 22.02 16.97
C GLY A 132 14.37 21.34 18.26
#